data_AF-A0A8J7UG20-F1
#
_entry.id   AF-A0A8J7UG20-F1
#
_cell.length_a   1.000
_cell.length_b   1.000
_cell.length_c   1.000
_cell.angle_alpha   90.00
_cell.angle_beta   90.00
_cell.angle_gamma   90.00
#
_symmetry.space_group_name_H-M   'P 1'
#
loop_
_entity.id
_entity.type
_entity.pdbx_description
1 polymer ?
#
loop_
_entity_poly.entity_id
_entity_poly.type
_entity_poly.pdbx_seq_one_letter_code
_entity_poly.pdbx_strand_id
1 'polypeptide(L)' 'MEYLILILSLVGIVFGADFLVAGAVSIAKRLKISDFVIGAAIVGVGTSMPELVV' A
#
# COMPACT_ATOMS: atom_id res chain seq x y z
N MET A 1 1.37 -27.94 1.61
CA MET A 1 1.75 -26.98 0.54
C MET A 1 0.82 -25.78 0.53
N GLU A 2 -0.50 -25.97 0.64
CA GLU A 2 -1.50 -24.89 0.62
C GLU A 2 -1.30 -23.84 1.71
N TYR A 3 -1.04 -24.24 2.96
CA TYR A 3 -0.77 -23.30 4.05
C TYR A 3 0.49 -22.43 3.82
N LEU A 4 1.49 -22.97 3.13
CA LEU A 4 2.71 -22.23 2.78
C LEU A 4 2.38 -21.13 1.78
N ILE A 5 1.62 -21.46 0.73
CA ILE A 5 1.18 -20.52 -0.31
C ILE A 5 0.31 -19.42 0.31
N LEU A 6 -0.59 -19.78 1.23
CA LEU A 6 -1.44 -18.82 1.94
C LEU A 6 -0.60 -17.79 2.71
N ILE A 7 0.38 -18.24 3.49
CA ILE A 7 1.26 -17.35 4.28
C ILE A 7 2.10 -16.46 3.35
N LEU A 8 2.68 -17.04 2.29
CA LEU A 8 3.51 -16.29 1.32
C LEU A 8 2.70 -15.21 0.59
N SER A 9 1.45 -15.51 0.25
CA SER A 9 0.55 -14.57 -0.44
C SER A 9 0.11 -13.44 0.50
N LEU A 10 -0.20 -13.75 1.76
CA LEU A 10 -0.53 -12.75 2.78
C LEU A 10 0.63 -11.79 3.03
N VAL A 11 1.84 -12.33 3.19
CA VAL A 11 3.05 -11.51 3.35
C VAL A 11 3.31 -10.69 2.10
N GLY A 12 3.19 -11.29 0.91
CA GLY A 12 3.39 -10.60 -0.37
C GLY A 12 2.43 -9.42 -0.56
N ILE A 13 1.16 -9.58 -0.22
CA ILE A 13 0.15 -8.52 -0.31
C ILE A 13 0.44 -7.38 0.67
N VAL A 14 0.73 -7.69 1.94
CA VAL A 14 0.99 -6.66 2.95
C VAL A 14 2.23 -5.85 2.60
N PHE A 15 3.33 -6.52 2.22
CA PHE A 15 4.53 -5.82 1.79
C PHE A 15 4.31 -5.04 0.49
N GLY A 16 3.59 -5.61 -0.48
CA GLY A 16 3.29 -4.94 -1.74
C GLY A 16 2.49 -3.65 -1.55
N ALA A 17 1.48 -3.68 -0.68
CA ALA A 17 0.70 -2.51 -0.32
C ALA A 17 1.56 -1.41 0.34
N ASP A 18 2.42 -1.79 1.29
CA ASP A 18 3.33 -0.85 1.96
C ASP A 18 4.32 -0.18 0.98
N PHE A 19 4.91 -0.98 0.09
CA PHE A 19 5.79 -0.47 -0.96
C PHE A 19 5.10 0.50 -1.91
N LEU A 20 3.84 0.22 -2.27
CA LEU A 20 3.08 1.07 -3.16
C LEU A 20 2.70 2.39 -2.48
N VAL A 21 2.28 2.36 -1.22
CA VAL A 21 2.01 3.56 -0.41
C VAL A 21 3.28 4.40 -0.27
N ALA A 22 4.41 3.80 0.09
CA ALA A 22 5.68 4.50 0.22
C ALA A 22 6.13 5.14 -1.12
N GLY A 23 5.95 4.44 -2.23
CA GLY A 23 6.21 4.97 -3.58
C GLY A 23 5.31 6.15 -3.93
N ALA A 24 4.00 6.02 -3.70
CA ALA A 24 3.02 7.08 -3.95
C ALA A 24 3.29 8.33 -3.10
N VAL A 25 3.63 8.16 -1.82
CA VAL A 25 4.05 9.24 -0.91
C VAL A 25 5.30 9.94 -1.44
N SER A 26 6.31 9.18 -1.88
CA SER A 26 7.55 9.73 -2.44
C SER A 26 7.29 10.58 -3.69
N ILE A 27 6.41 10.11 -4.59
CA ILE A 27 6.02 10.86 -5.79
C ILE A 27 5.25 12.13 -5.40
N ALA A 28 4.27 12.03 -4.49
CA ALA A 28 3.47 13.17 -4.07
C ALA A 28 4.31 14.27 -3.39
N LYS A 29 5.30 13.88 -2.57
CA LYS A 29 6.27 14.81 -1.98
C LYS A 29 7.11 15.52 -3.03
N ARG A 30 7.56 14.82 -4.08
CA ARG A 30 8.28 15.43 -5.22
C ARG A 30 7.42 16.44 -5.98
N LEU A 31 6.11 16.21 -6.03
CA LEU A 31 5.12 17.11 -6.62
C LEU A 31 4.70 18.27 -5.70
N LYS A 32 5.32 18.41 -4.51
CA LYS A 32 4.98 19.42 -3.49
C LYS A 32 3.51 19.37 -3.03
N ILE A 33 2.89 18.19 -3.07
CA ILE A 33 1.57 17.97 -2.47
C ILE A 33 1.72 18.01 -0.95
N SER A 34 0.76 18.61 -0.25
CA SER A 34 0.80 18.71 1.21
C SER A 34 0.64 17.34 1.88
N ASP A 35 1.32 17.12 3.01
CA ASP A 35 1.24 15.87 3.76
C ASP A 35 -0.21 15.54 4.19
N PHE A 36 -1.06 16.56 4.34
CA PHE A 36 -2.49 16.37 4.62
C PHE A 36 -3.22 15.65 3.48
N VAL A 37 -2.98 16.06 2.22
CA VAL A 37 -3.61 15.42 1.05
C VAL A 37 -3.05 14.02 0.83
N ILE A 38 -1.75 13.82 1.07
CA ILE A 38 -1.10 12.51 1.05
C ILE A 38 -1.74 11.58 2.09
N GLY A 39 -1.88 12.04 3.34
CA GLY A 39 -2.52 11.28 4.41
C GLY A 39 -3.98 10.96 4.10
N ALA A 40 -4.75 11.95 3.65
CA ALA A 40 -6.18 11.77 3.38
C ALA A 40 -6.46 10.82 2.19
N ALA A 41 -5.66 10.92 1.11
CA ALA A 41 -5.91 10.15 -0.10
C ALA A 41 -5.10 8.83 -0.17
N ILE A 42 -3.81 8.86 0.15
CA ILE A 42 -2.90 7.73 -0.08
C ILE A 42 -2.96 6.73 1.08
N VAL A 43 -3.09 7.18 2.33
CA VAL A 43 -3.18 6.25 3.48
C VAL A 43 -4.54 5.52 3.47
N GLY A 44 -5.63 6.25 3.26
CA GLY A 44 -6.97 5.64 3.22
C GLY A 44 -7.15 4.64 2.08
N VAL A 45 -6.60 4.91 0.90
CA VAL A 45 -6.59 3.95 -0.21
C VAL A 45 -5.61 2.81 0.06
N GLY A 46 -4.41 3.14 0.54
CA GLY A 46 -3.33 2.18 0.82
C GLY A 46 -3.72 1.07 1.79
N THR A 47 -4.48 1.40 2.83
CA THR A 47 -4.95 0.41 3.82
C THR A 47 -5.98 -0.56 3.26
N SER A 48 -6.72 -0.18 2.21
CA SER A 48 -7.72 -1.04 1.57
C SER A 48 -7.21 -1.73 0.30
N MET A 49 -5.97 -1.46 -0.12
CA MET A 49 -5.39 -2.12 -1.29
C MET A 49 -5.26 -3.64 -1.15
N PRO A 50 -4.86 -4.19 0.02
CA PRO A 50 -4.90 -5.63 0.24
C PRO A 50 -6.28 -6.25 -0.05
N GLU A 51 -7.35 -5.60 0.41
CA GLU A 51 -8.73 -6.05 0.28
C GLU A 51 -9.33 -5.84 -1.12
N LEU A 52 -8.74 -4.96 -1.95
CA LEU A 52 -9.18 -4.78 -3.35
C LEU A 52 -8.62 -5.84 -4.30
N VAL A 53 -7.57 -6.54 -3.89
CA VAL A 53 -6.83 -7.51 -4.73
C VAL A 53 -7.31 -8.94 -4.51
N VAL A 54 -8.11 -9.20 -3.46
CA VAL A 54 -8.78 -10.49 -3.20
C VAL A 54 -10.04 -10.67 -4.03
#